data_AF-A0A2D4J1Q3-F1
#
_entry.id   AF-A0A2D4J1Q3-F1
#
_cell.length_a   1.000
_cell.length_b   1.000
_cell.length_c   1.000
_cell.angle_alpha   90.00
_cell.angle_beta   90.00
_cell.angle_gamma   90.00
#
_symmetry.space_group_name_H-M   'P 1'
#
loop_
_entity.id
_entity.type
_entity.pdbx_description
1 polymer ?
#
loop_
_entity_poly.entity_id
_entity_poly.type
_entity_poly.pdbx_seq_one_letter_code
_entity_poly.pdbx_strand_id
1 'polypeptide(L)'
;MNGQWKGHSAGGCGNFRDTCKNNPIYQFQMDKTGPLLLELRGPRQYSVGLEVVTVSSIGDPGSLGFQKKNSGDYRHCRESCFNRLFSAGPLEEELLPPLLF
;
A
#
# COMPACT_ATOMS: atom_id res chain seq x y z
N MET A 1 1.39 -9.46 -9.60
CA MET A 1 0.60 -8.75 -10.61
C MET A 1 1.52 -7.80 -11.37
N ASN A 2 1.32 -7.60 -12.67
CA ASN A 2 2.12 -6.68 -13.49
C ASN A 2 1.19 -5.63 -14.11
N GLY A 3 1.62 -4.38 -14.17
CA GLY A 3 0.83 -3.27 -14.72
C GLY A 3 1.71 -2.09 -15.12
N GLN A 4 1.09 -1.04 -15.67
CA GLN A 4 1.78 0.18 -16.09
C GLN A 4 0.93 1.43 -15.86
N TRP A 5 1.60 2.55 -15.58
CA TRP A 5 1.03 3.89 -15.59
C TRP A 5 1.32 4.53 -16.95
N LYS A 6 0.28 4.83 -17.74
CA LYS A 6 0.42 5.48 -19.05
C LYS A 6 -0.83 6.28 -19.42
N GLY A 7 -0.62 7.47 -20.00
CA GLY A 7 -1.73 8.32 -20.45
C GLY A 7 -2.67 8.64 -19.30
N HIS A 8 -3.95 8.31 -19.44
CA HIS A 8 -4.97 8.60 -18.45
C HIS A 8 -4.71 7.96 -17.07
N SER A 9 -4.06 6.79 -17.03
CA SER A 9 -3.79 6.09 -15.77
C SER A 9 -2.59 6.63 -15.00
N ALA A 10 -1.78 7.51 -15.59
CA ALA A 10 -0.62 8.14 -14.94
C ALA A 10 -1.06 9.32 -14.07
N GLY A 11 -1.86 9.04 -13.04
CA GLY A 11 -2.59 10.03 -12.25
C GLY A 11 -1.78 10.82 -11.21
N GLY A 12 -0.55 10.40 -10.92
CA GLY A 12 0.29 10.99 -9.88
C GLY A 12 -0.09 10.56 -8.45
N CYS A 13 0.49 11.22 -7.45
CA CYS A 13 0.19 10.98 -6.03
C CYS A 13 -1.08 11.71 -5.57
N GLY A 14 -1.48 11.54 -4.30
CA GLY A 14 -2.68 12.16 -3.72
C GLY A 14 -2.77 13.69 -3.83
N ASN A 15 -1.64 14.37 -4.06
CA ASN A 15 -1.59 15.82 -4.29
C ASN A 15 -2.26 16.23 -5.61
N PHE A 16 -2.33 15.33 -6.60
CA PHE A 16 -2.99 15.55 -7.89
C PHE A 16 -4.44 15.07 -7.83
N ARG A 17 -5.26 15.76 -7.03
CA ARG A 17 -6.62 15.31 -6.62
C ARG A 17 -7.55 14.95 -7.79
N ASP A 18 -7.41 15.63 -8.92
CA ASP A 18 -8.28 15.42 -10.08
C ASP A 18 -7.92 14.18 -10.90
N THR A 19 -6.66 13.73 -10.81
CA THR A 19 -6.11 12.66 -11.65
C THR A 19 -5.68 11.43 -10.87
N CYS A 20 -5.41 11.53 -9.57
CA CYS A 20 -4.92 10.41 -8.76
C CYS A 20 -5.92 9.25 -8.67
N LYS A 21 -7.22 9.55 -8.80
CA LYS A 21 -8.31 8.56 -8.88
C LYS A 21 -8.25 7.69 -10.14
N ASN A 22 -7.50 8.10 -11.17
CA ASN A 22 -7.36 7.35 -12.42
C ASN A 22 -6.22 6.32 -12.36
N ASN A 23 -5.44 6.29 -11.28
CA ASN A 23 -4.39 5.29 -11.10
C ASN A 23 -4.99 3.88 -11.12
N PRO A 24 -4.23 2.85 -11.56
CA PRO A 24 -4.69 1.47 -11.52
C PRO A 24 -5.08 1.03 -10.10
N ILE A 25 -6.27 0.45 -9.95
CA ILE A 25 -6.79 -0.08 -8.70
C ILE A 25 -6.89 -1.60 -8.82
N TYR A 26 -6.33 -2.30 -7.83
CA TYR A 26 -6.43 -3.75 -7.72
C TYR A 26 -7.15 -4.11 -6.42
N GLN A 27 -8.10 -5.02 -6.51
CA GLN A 27 -8.82 -5.55 -5.35
C GLN A 27 -8.36 -6.98 -5.09
N PHE A 28 -8.14 -7.31 -3.82
CA PHE A 28 -7.87 -8.66 -3.35
C PHE A 28 -8.75 -8.95 -2.13
N GLN A 29 -9.00 -10.23 -1.89
CA GLN A 29 -9.75 -10.71 -0.73
C GLN A 29 -8.84 -11.57 0.12
N MET A 30 -8.98 -11.47 1.44
CA MET A 30 -8.29 -12.33 2.39
C MET A 30 -9.33 -13.22 3.07
N ASP A 31 -9.25 -14.54 2.84
CA ASP A 31 -10.18 -15.50 3.44
C ASP A 31 -9.89 -15.77 4.91
N LYS A 32 -8.66 -15.49 5.35
CA LYS A 32 -8.19 -15.64 6.73
C LYS A 32 -7.37 -14.42 7.14
N THR A 33 -7.53 -13.99 8.39
CA THR A 33 -6.67 -12.97 8.99
C THR A 33 -5.24 -13.47 9.10
N GLY A 34 -4.27 -12.61 8.78
CA GLY A 34 -2.86 -12.93 8.87
C GLY A 34 -1.99 -11.75 8.41
N PRO A 35 -0.66 -11.87 8.57
CA PRO A 35 0.26 -10.83 8.12
C PRO A 35 0.19 -10.69 6.59
N LEU A 36 0.17 -9.44 6.13
CA LEU A 36 0.19 -9.10 4.71
C LEU A 36 1.36 -8.17 4.42
N LEU A 37 2.15 -8.51 3.41
CA LEU A 37 3.19 -7.65 2.85
C LEU A 37 2.86 -7.35 1.39
N LEU A 38 2.66 -6.06 1.08
CA LEU A 38 2.52 -5.57 -0.29
C LEU A 38 3.80 -4.86 -0.73
N GLU A 39 4.21 -5.12 -1.96
CA GLU A 39 5.46 -4.67 -2.55
C GLU A 39 5.19 -4.02 -3.91
N LEU A 40 5.46 -2.71 -4.03
CA LEU A 40 5.41 -2.02 -5.32
C LEU A 40 6.83 -1.78 -5.86
N ARG A 41 7.08 -2.29 -7.06
CA ARG A 41 8.31 -2.06 -7.83
C ARG A 41 8.03 -1.16 -9.03
N GLY A 42 8.94 -0.25 -9.32
CA GLY A 42 8.87 0.64 -10.48
C GLY A 42 10.25 1.05 -10.99
N PRO A 43 10.34 1.76 -12.13
CA PRO A 43 11.60 2.26 -12.67
C PRO A 43 12.34 3.17 -11.69
N ARG A 44 13.68 3.14 -11.70
CA ARG A 44 14.53 3.92 -10.78
C ARG A 44 14.28 5.43 -10.81
N GLN A 45 13.90 5.97 -11.96
CA GLN A 45 13.65 7.40 -12.12
C GLN A 45 12.37 7.89 -11.45
N TYR A 46 11.49 7.00 -10.96
CA TYR A 46 10.22 7.37 -10.34
C TYR A 46 10.22 7.04 -8.86
N SER A 47 9.73 7.98 -8.05
CA SER A 47 9.37 7.72 -6.66
C SER A 47 7.97 7.11 -6.64
N VAL A 48 7.84 5.92 -6.05
CA VAL A 48 6.58 5.16 -6.04
C VAL A 48 6.04 5.01 -4.63
N GLY A 49 4.72 4.91 -4.52
CA GLY A 49 3.98 4.66 -3.28
C GLY A 49 2.68 3.94 -3.60
N LEU A 50 2.15 3.21 -2.62
CA LEU A 50 0.87 2.51 -2.74
C LEU A 50 -0.04 2.84 -1.57
N GLU A 51 -1.33 2.69 -1.80
CA GLU A 51 -2.37 2.87 -0.82
C GLU A 51 -3.32 1.66 -0.84
N VAL A 52 -3.71 1.22 0.35
CA VAL A 52 -4.70 0.17 0.57
C VAL A 52 -5.89 0.78 1.25
N VAL A 53 -7.07 0.54 0.68
CA VAL A 53 -8.36 0.98 1.22
C VAL A 53 -9.19 -0.26 1.48
N THR A 54 -9.76 -0.35 2.68
CA THR A 54 -10.65 -1.46 3.01
C THR A 54 -12.00 -1.23 2.33
N VAL A 55 -12.36 -2.15 1.42
CA VAL A 55 -13.65 -2.11 0.71
C VAL A 55 -14.76 -2.67 1.59
N SER A 56 -14.49 -3.79 2.27
CA SER A 56 -15.43 -4.47 3.16
C SER A 56 -14.66 -5.34 4.15
N SER A 57 -15.17 -5.43 5.37
CA SER A 57 -14.69 -6.37 6.39
C SER A 57 -15.87 -7.14 6.96
N ILE A 58 -15.70 -8.44 7.21
CA ILE A 58 -16.71 -9.29 7.83
C ILE A 58 -16.32 -9.46 9.29
N GLY A 59 -17.22 -9.08 10.21
CA GLY A 59 -16.96 -9.04 11.65
C GLY A 59 -16.67 -7.64 12.18
N ASP A 60 -16.59 -7.48 13.50
CA ASP A 60 -16.26 -6.19 14.11
C ASP A 60 -14.84 -5.77 13.68
N PRO A 61 -14.64 -4.53 13.22
CA PRO A 61 -13.35 -4.06 12.73
C PRO A 61 -12.24 -4.10 13.79
N GLY A 62 -12.57 -4.35 15.07
CA GLY A 62 -11.62 -4.44 16.16
C GLY A 62 -10.69 -3.22 16.23
N SER A 63 -9.57 -3.34 16.94
CA SER A 63 -8.53 -2.30 16.98
C SER A 63 -7.62 -2.29 15.73
N LEU A 64 -7.71 -3.30 14.86
CA LEU A 64 -6.77 -3.56 13.76
C LEU A 64 -7.35 -3.24 12.36
N GLY A 65 -8.65 -3.01 12.27
CA GLY A 65 -9.30 -2.58 11.04
C GLY A 65 -8.89 -1.16 10.68
N PHE A 66 -8.31 -0.97 9.50
CA PHE A 66 -8.02 0.35 8.95
C PHE A 66 -8.97 0.68 7.80
N GLN A 67 -9.38 1.94 7.69
CA GLN A 67 -10.11 2.41 6.50
C GLN A 67 -9.14 2.61 5.33
N LYS A 68 -7.96 3.15 5.61
CA LYS A 68 -6.93 3.47 4.62
C LYS A 68 -5.53 3.39 5.23
N LYS A 69 -4.60 2.75 4.53
CA LYS A 69 -3.18 2.64 4.91
C LYS A 69 -2.32 2.91 3.70
N ASN A 70 -1.22 3.65 3.86
CA ASN A 70 -0.28 3.95 2.79
C ASN A 70 1.11 3.43 3.13
N SER A 71 1.96 3.30 2.11
CA SER A 71 3.31 2.78 2.27
C SER A 71 4.32 3.79 2.86
N GLY A 72 3.85 4.95 3.33
CA GLY A 72 4.67 6.07 3.76
C GLY A 72 5.20 6.90 2.59
N ASP A 73 6.38 7.51 2.77
CA ASP A 73 7.00 8.38 1.77
C ASP A 73 7.19 7.68 0.43
N TYR A 74 7.09 8.46 -0.64
CA TYR A 74 7.38 7.99 -2.00
C TYR A 74 8.88 7.78 -2.14
N ARG A 75 9.31 6.53 -2.32
CA ARG A 75 10.74 6.19 -2.36
C ARG A 75 11.19 5.89 -3.78
N HIS A 76 12.40 6.33 -4.10
CA HIS A 76 13.10 5.88 -5.30
C HIS A 76 13.51 4.42 -5.14
N CYS A 77 13.48 3.69 -6.24
CA CYS A 77 14.07 2.37 -6.32
C CYS A 77 15.62 2.48 -6.30
N ARG A 78 16.24 2.35 -5.11
CA ARG A 78 17.67 2.01 -4.97
C ARG A 78 17.83 0.51 -4.70
N GLU A 79 19.01 -0.04 -5.04
CA GLU A 79 19.52 -1.44 -5.06
C GLU A 79 18.69 -2.63 -4.51
N SER A 80 17.76 -2.45 -3.56
CA SER A 80 16.68 -3.40 -3.25
C SER A 80 15.33 -2.67 -3.15
N CYS A 81 14.56 -2.70 -4.25
CA CYS A 81 13.51 -1.72 -4.54
C CYS A 81 12.10 -2.15 -4.17
N PHE A 82 11.57 -1.65 -3.06
CA PHE A 82 10.18 -1.89 -2.70
C PHE A 82 9.65 -0.72 -1.89
N ASN A 83 8.52 -0.15 -2.31
CA ASN A 83 7.67 0.51 -1.31
C ASN A 83 6.81 -0.58 -0.67
N ARG A 84 7.06 -0.83 0.63
CA ARG A 84 6.49 -1.95 1.39
C ARG A 84 5.39 -1.43 2.28
N LEU A 85 4.25 -2.10 2.24
CA LEU A 85 3.20 -1.92 3.24
C LEU A 85 3.03 -3.23 3.98
N PHE A 86 3.36 -3.21 5.27
CA PHE A 86 3.13 -4.33 6.17
C PHE A 86 1.86 -4.08 6.99
N SER A 87 1.00 -5.09 7.09
CA SER A 87 -0.11 -5.14 8.03
C SER A 87 0.08 -6.35 8.94
N ALA A 88 0.33 -6.10 10.22
CA ALA A 88 0.41 -7.14 11.23
C ALA A 88 -0.96 -7.78 11.45
N GLY A 89 -0.99 -9.09 11.69
CA GLY A 89 -2.17 -9.77 12.24
C GLY A 89 -2.28 -9.55 13.76
N PRO A 90 -3.37 -10.01 14.39
CA PRO A 90 -3.67 -9.77 15.82
C PRO A 90 -2.67 -10.29 16.86
N LEU A 91 -1.56 -10.91 16.45
CA LEU A 91 -0.59 -11.52 17.37
C LEU A 91 0.79 -10.85 17.37
N GLU A 92 1.02 -9.79 16.58
CA GLU A 92 2.39 -9.28 16.33
C GLU A 92 2.60 -7.80 16.68
N GLU A 93 1.57 -7.04 17.06
CA GLU A 93 1.73 -5.61 17.40
C GLU A 93 2.49 -5.34 18.72
N GLU A 94 2.69 -6.35 19.58
CA GLU A 94 3.38 -6.18 20.88
C GLU A 94 4.92 -6.23 20.80
N LEU A 95 5.53 -6.59 19.66
CA LEU A 95 6.97 -6.95 19.62
C LEU A 95 7.85 -6.16 18.65
N LEU A 96 7.31 -5.20 17.89
CA LEU A 96 8.16 -4.40 17.00
C LEU A 96 8.55 -3.07 17.65
N PRO A 97 9.83 -2.85 17.99
CA PRO A 97 10.28 -1.54 18.42
C PRO A 97 10.07 -0.54 17.28
N PRO A 98 9.84 0.75 17.59
CA PRO A 98 9.71 1.78 16.58
C PRO A 98 11.02 1.82 15.77
N LEU A 99 10.96 1.33 14.53
CA LEU A 99 12.00 1.62 13.55
C LEU A 99 11.88 3.12 13.25
N LEU A 100 12.74 3.90 13.92
CA LEU A 100 13.06 5.26 13.57
C LEU A 100 13.48 5.27 12.09
N PHE A 101 12.74 6.01 11.27
CA PHE A 101 13.19 6.50 9.98
C PHE A 101 13.90 7.83 10.15
#